data_AF-A0A7S3PCT3-F1
#
_entry.id   AF-A0A7S3PCT3-F1
#
_cell.length_a   1.000
_cell.length_b   1.000
_cell.length_c   1.000
_cell.angle_alpha   90.00
_cell.angle_beta   90.00
_cell.angle_gamma   90.00
#
_symmetry.space_group_name_H-M   'P 1'
#
loop_
_entity.id
_entity.type
_entity.pdbx_description
1 polymer ?
#
loop_
_entity_poly.entity_id
_entity_poly.type
_entity_poly.pdbx_seq_one_letter_code
_entity_poly.pdbx_strand_id
1 'polypeptide(L)'
;MCQKKYDLVIISMAFYPDMEAKRVDCARKTCAAVHQLASTSNDYSVHMVIINDENSHPFIKGELQQHGNESLTVVAQKNPGMKGIALREAISFAQNICAQSGVIAFLELEKSNFISHAKTCATPILRNEADIVIPRRSDPFFASTYAKEQYHSETFGNMYINNLLNRQGDAFLDIYFGPFLFSRKLATLWLAYEGNQNPWLQFIAILVKLKHVYF
;
A
#
# COMPACT_ATOMS: atom_id res chain seq x y z
N MET A 1 -10.52 -16.12 -20.80
CA MET A 1 -9.38 -16.63 -20.01
C MET A 1 -9.67 -16.40 -18.55
N CYS A 2 -9.55 -17.42 -17.69
CA CYS A 2 -9.72 -17.26 -16.25
C CYS A 2 -8.52 -16.46 -15.73
N GLN A 3 -8.73 -15.20 -15.36
CA GLN A 3 -7.65 -14.34 -14.88
C GLN A 3 -7.09 -14.94 -13.60
N LYS A 4 -5.78 -15.21 -13.55
CA LYS A 4 -5.11 -15.75 -12.36
C LYS A 4 -5.45 -14.85 -11.17
N LYS A 5 -5.99 -15.45 -10.12
CA LYS A 5 -6.35 -14.74 -8.88
C LYS A 5 -5.19 -14.83 -7.91
N TYR A 6 -4.80 -13.69 -7.35
CA TYR A 6 -3.69 -13.58 -6.41
C TYR A 6 -4.18 -13.44 -4.97
N ASP A 7 -3.53 -14.10 -4.04
CA ASP A 7 -3.89 -14.04 -2.61
C ASP A 7 -3.44 -12.72 -1.97
N LEU A 8 -2.30 -12.19 -2.39
CA LEU A 8 -1.80 -10.88 -1.96
C LEU A 8 -1.53 -10.01 -3.20
N VAL A 9 -2.22 -8.87 -3.28
CA VAL A 9 -1.97 -7.85 -4.30
C VAL A 9 -1.41 -6.60 -3.64
N ILE A 10 -0.16 -6.30 -3.93
CA ILE A 10 0.52 -5.10 -3.47
C ILE A 10 0.24 -3.98 -4.46
N ILE A 11 -0.18 -2.82 -3.98
CA ILE A 11 -0.47 -1.64 -4.79
C ILE A 11 0.46 -0.50 -4.43
N SER A 12 0.92 0.23 -5.44
CA SER A 12 1.69 1.45 -5.25
C SER A 12 1.48 2.43 -6.41
N MET A 13 2.16 3.57 -6.34
CA MET A 13 2.14 4.59 -7.36
C MET A 13 3.56 5.09 -7.63
N ALA A 14 3.85 5.35 -8.90
CA ALA A 14 5.10 5.93 -9.36
C ALA A 14 4.79 7.25 -10.06
N PHE A 15 5.26 8.35 -9.47
CA PHE A 15 5.16 9.71 -10.01
C PHE A 15 6.58 10.28 -10.09
N TYR A 16 7.36 9.80 -11.05
CA TYR A 16 8.80 10.08 -11.16
C TYR A 16 9.08 10.88 -12.43
N PRO A 17 9.22 12.22 -12.34
CA PRO A 17 9.48 13.04 -13.53
C PRO A 17 10.87 12.80 -14.11
N ASP A 18 11.79 12.22 -13.34
CA ASP A 18 13.18 11.99 -13.70
C ASP A 18 13.67 10.61 -13.20
N MET A 19 14.58 10.00 -13.97
CA MET A 19 15.19 8.69 -13.74
C MET A 19 16.36 8.75 -12.72
N GLU A 20 16.98 9.91 -12.51
CA GLU A 20 18.11 10.06 -11.59
C GLU A 20 17.69 10.23 -10.13
N ALA A 21 16.39 10.35 -9.87
CA ALA A 21 15.87 10.47 -8.53
C ALA A 21 16.17 9.21 -7.70
N LYS A 22 16.72 9.39 -6.48
CA LYS A 22 16.92 8.32 -5.48
C LYS A 22 15.67 7.46 -5.24
N ARG A 23 14.49 8.01 -5.51
CA ARG A 23 13.20 7.30 -5.42
C ARG A 23 13.06 6.18 -6.45
N VAL A 24 13.67 6.33 -7.63
CA VAL A 24 13.70 5.28 -8.66
C VAL A 24 14.50 4.07 -8.18
N ASP A 25 15.64 4.29 -7.51
CA ASP A 25 16.41 3.19 -6.91
C ASP A 25 15.62 2.46 -5.82
N CYS A 26 14.86 3.18 -5.01
CA CYS A 26 13.98 2.53 -4.05
C CYS A 26 12.85 1.74 -4.74
N ALA A 27 12.29 2.28 -5.83
CA ALA A 27 11.27 1.59 -6.62
C ALA A 27 11.81 0.30 -7.24
N ARG A 28 13.04 0.32 -7.79
CA ARG A 28 13.75 -0.87 -8.29
C ARG A 28 13.89 -1.92 -7.20
N LYS A 29 14.38 -1.52 -6.02
CA LYS A 29 14.53 -2.41 -4.85
C LYS A 29 13.20 -3.02 -4.43
N THR A 30 12.13 -2.21 -4.39
CA THR A 30 10.78 -2.70 -4.06
C THR A 30 10.29 -3.70 -5.10
N CYS A 31 10.43 -3.43 -6.41
CA CYS A 31 10.01 -4.34 -7.47
C CYS A 31 10.77 -5.68 -7.41
N ALA A 32 12.09 -5.62 -7.22
CA ALA A 32 12.93 -6.81 -7.07
C ALA A 32 12.54 -7.63 -5.82
N ALA A 33 12.29 -6.96 -4.68
CA ALA A 33 11.85 -7.61 -3.46
C ALA A 33 10.49 -8.30 -3.62
N VAL A 34 9.56 -7.69 -4.36
CA VAL A 34 8.27 -8.33 -4.69
C VAL A 34 8.47 -9.55 -5.56
N HIS A 35 9.31 -9.46 -6.60
CA HIS A 35 9.60 -10.62 -7.45
C HIS A 35 10.22 -11.78 -6.65
N GLN A 36 11.15 -11.46 -5.74
CA GLN A 36 11.72 -12.45 -4.83
C GLN A 36 10.66 -13.06 -3.91
N LEU A 37 9.78 -12.25 -3.31
CA LEU A 37 8.68 -12.74 -2.48
C LEU A 37 7.73 -13.64 -3.29
N ALA A 38 7.38 -13.26 -4.51
CA ALA A 38 6.48 -14.02 -5.37
C ALA A 38 7.09 -15.35 -5.84
N SER A 39 8.40 -15.41 -6.06
CA SER A 39 9.11 -16.62 -6.52
C SER A 39 9.43 -17.60 -5.39
N THR A 40 9.50 -17.14 -4.14
CA THR A 40 9.82 -17.96 -2.96
C THR A 40 8.62 -18.33 -2.10
N SER A 41 7.46 -17.69 -2.31
CA SER A 41 6.25 -18.00 -1.56
C SER A 41 5.55 -19.25 -2.10
N ASN A 42 5.53 -20.30 -1.29
CA ASN A 42 4.78 -21.53 -1.60
C ASN A 42 3.34 -21.51 -1.04
N ASP A 43 3.06 -20.65 -0.07
CA ASP A 43 1.79 -20.69 0.69
C ASP A 43 0.69 -19.87 0.03
N TYR A 44 1.06 -18.83 -0.73
CA TYR A 44 0.13 -17.94 -1.39
C TYR A 44 0.81 -17.16 -2.52
N SER A 45 -0.01 -16.75 -3.48
CA SER A 45 0.41 -16.07 -4.70
C SER A 45 0.46 -14.54 -4.51
N VAL A 46 1.54 -13.92 -4.99
CA VAL A 46 1.80 -12.49 -4.82
C VAL A 46 1.89 -11.80 -6.18
N HIS A 47 1.27 -10.62 -6.28
CA HIS A 47 1.40 -9.74 -7.44
C HIS A 47 1.49 -8.29 -6.99
N MET A 48 2.13 -7.43 -7.79
CA MET A 48 2.15 -6.00 -7.54
C MET A 48 1.58 -5.21 -8.72
N VAL A 49 0.85 -4.15 -8.40
CA VAL A 49 0.30 -3.19 -9.34
C VAL A 49 0.87 -1.81 -9.01
N ILE A 50 1.44 -1.15 -10.01
CA ILE A 50 1.91 0.23 -9.89
C ILE A 50 1.10 1.10 -10.84
N ILE A 51 0.47 2.14 -10.31
CA ILE A 51 -0.13 3.19 -11.13
C ILE A 51 0.93 4.23 -11.45
N ASN A 52 1.15 4.47 -12.74
CA ASN A 52 2.13 5.41 -13.26
C ASN A 52 1.41 6.57 -13.94
N ASP A 53 1.64 7.80 -13.48
CA ASP A 53 0.99 8.97 -14.07
C ASP A 53 1.63 9.38 -15.40
N GLU A 54 0.98 10.31 -16.09
CA GLU A 54 1.46 10.86 -17.36
C GLU A 54 2.68 11.77 -17.22
N ASN A 55 2.93 12.32 -16.03
CA ASN A 55 4.10 13.15 -15.76
C ASN A 55 5.36 12.34 -15.45
N SER A 56 5.22 11.01 -15.31
CA SER A 56 6.35 10.14 -15.09
C SER A 56 7.20 10.00 -16.34
N HIS A 57 8.51 9.86 -16.13
CA HIS A 57 9.47 9.71 -17.21
C HIS A 57 9.09 8.50 -18.10
N PRO A 58 9.14 8.61 -19.45
CA PRO A 58 8.62 7.58 -20.36
C PRO A 58 9.21 6.18 -20.15
N PHE A 59 10.44 6.08 -19.66
CA PHE A 59 11.10 4.79 -19.38
C PHE A 59 10.74 4.16 -18.03
N ILE A 60 10.10 4.87 -17.10
CA ILE A 60 9.77 4.34 -15.76
C ILE A 60 8.94 3.06 -15.86
N LYS A 61 7.97 3.04 -16.78
CA LYS A 61 7.13 1.86 -16.98
C LYS A 61 7.96 0.62 -17.33
N GLY A 62 8.82 0.73 -18.34
CA GLY A 62 9.69 -0.36 -18.79
C GLY A 62 10.69 -0.77 -17.70
N GLU A 63 11.28 0.23 -17.04
CA GLU A 63 12.25 0.04 -15.97
C GLU A 63 11.69 -0.78 -14.80
N LEU A 64 10.51 -0.39 -14.30
CA LEU A 64 9.87 -1.09 -13.19
C LEU A 64 9.42 -2.49 -13.60
N GLN A 65 8.86 -2.64 -14.82
CA GLN A 65 8.45 -3.94 -15.37
C GLN A 65 9.63 -4.92 -15.49
N GLN A 66 10.81 -4.44 -15.90
CA GLN A 66 12.00 -5.28 -15.99
C GLN A 66 12.42 -5.86 -14.61
N HIS A 67 12.29 -5.07 -13.54
CA HIS A 67 12.69 -5.50 -12.19
C HIS A 67 11.64 -6.38 -11.49
N GLY A 68 10.35 -6.20 -11.81
CA GLY A 68 9.27 -6.99 -11.22
C GLY A 68 8.87 -8.24 -12.01
N ASN A 69 9.27 -8.32 -13.28
CA ASN A 69 8.95 -9.40 -14.20
C ASN A 69 7.44 -9.74 -14.21
N GLU A 70 7.05 -11.00 -14.36
CA GLU A 70 5.64 -11.44 -14.37
C GLU A 70 4.87 -11.16 -13.07
N SER A 71 5.57 -10.85 -11.97
CA SER A 71 4.98 -10.55 -10.65
C SER A 71 4.53 -9.09 -10.50
N LEU A 72 4.69 -8.28 -11.55
CA LEU A 72 4.39 -6.85 -11.55
C LEU A 72 3.56 -6.44 -12.76
N THR A 73 2.64 -5.51 -12.56
CA THR A 73 1.98 -4.79 -13.65
C THR A 73 2.04 -3.30 -13.41
N VAL A 74 2.58 -2.56 -14.38
CA VAL A 74 2.56 -1.10 -14.36
C VAL A 74 1.46 -0.62 -15.30
N VAL A 75 0.51 0.14 -14.74
CA VAL A 75 -0.69 0.62 -15.43
C VAL A 75 -0.63 2.15 -15.49
N ALA A 76 -0.91 2.72 -16.66
CA ALA A 76 -1.03 4.16 -16.79
C ALA A 76 -2.26 4.66 -16.00
N GLN A 77 -2.10 5.74 -15.26
CA GLN A 77 -3.22 6.43 -14.61
C GLN A 77 -4.21 6.90 -15.68
N LYS A 78 -5.50 6.63 -15.47
CA LYS A 78 -6.55 6.98 -16.45
C LYS A 78 -7.19 8.33 -16.15
N ASN A 79 -7.45 8.61 -14.88
CA ASN A 79 -8.11 9.83 -14.45
C ASN A 79 -7.07 10.81 -13.89
N PRO A 80 -7.08 12.08 -14.34
CA PRO A 80 -6.17 13.07 -13.82
C PRO A 80 -6.43 13.30 -12.32
N GLY A 81 -5.36 13.47 -11.57
CA GLY A 81 -5.43 13.71 -10.14
C GLY A 81 -4.19 13.22 -9.41
N MET A 82 -4.12 13.55 -8.13
CA MET A 82 -2.97 13.19 -7.30
C MET A 82 -3.09 11.75 -6.76
N LYS A 83 -2.27 11.47 -5.74
CA LYS A 83 -2.13 10.19 -5.04
C LYS A 83 -3.44 9.45 -4.77
N GLY A 84 -4.53 10.12 -4.38
CA GLY A 84 -5.76 9.42 -4.02
C GLY A 84 -6.64 9.00 -5.21
N ILE A 85 -6.46 9.57 -6.41
CA ILE A 85 -7.10 9.05 -7.62
C ILE A 85 -6.35 7.80 -8.07
N ALA A 86 -5.02 7.89 -8.16
CA ALA A 86 -4.18 6.74 -8.49
C ALA A 86 -4.37 5.58 -7.50
N LEU A 87 -4.50 5.86 -6.20
CA LEU A 87 -4.80 4.82 -5.20
C LEU A 87 -6.12 4.09 -5.51
N ARG A 88 -7.19 4.82 -5.88
CA ARG A 88 -8.48 4.19 -6.23
C ARG A 88 -8.37 3.34 -7.49
N GLU A 89 -7.63 3.80 -8.50
CA GLU A 89 -7.39 3.01 -9.70
C GLU A 89 -6.59 1.74 -9.38
N ALA A 90 -5.58 1.85 -8.52
CA ALA A 90 -4.80 0.70 -8.05
C ALA A 90 -5.69 -0.30 -7.30
N ILE A 91 -6.57 0.17 -6.41
CA ILE A 91 -7.52 -0.66 -5.67
C ILE A 91 -8.53 -1.32 -6.61
N SER A 92 -9.06 -0.58 -7.60
CA SER A 92 -9.97 -1.12 -8.61
C SER A 92 -9.32 -2.22 -9.43
N PHE A 93 -8.08 -2.00 -9.90
CA PHE A 93 -7.32 -3.01 -10.62
C PHE A 93 -7.05 -4.23 -9.72
N ALA A 94 -6.56 -4.00 -8.50
CA ALA A 94 -6.28 -5.04 -7.51
C ALA A 94 -7.51 -5.87 -7.18
N GLN A 95 -8.70 -5.27 -7.01
CA GLN A 95 -9.95 -5.99 -6.75
C GLN A 95 -10.28 -7.01 -7.85
N ASN A 96 -9.92 -6.72 -9.10
CA ASN A 96 -10.18 -7.59 -10.25
C ASN A 96 -9.20 -8.76 -10.34
N ILE A 97 -7.97 -8.63 -9.85
CA ILE A 97 -6.96 -9.70 -9.90
C ILE A 97 -6.74 -10.40 -8.56
N CYS A 98 -7.19 -9.82 -7.45
CA CYS A 98 -7.11 -10.39 -6.12
C CYS A 98 -8.19 -11.48 -5.92
N ALA A 99 -7.83 -12.58 -5.26
CA ALA A 99 -8.73 -13.65 -4.88
C ALA A 99 -9.83 -13.15 -3.92
N GLN A 100 -10.99 -13.80 -3.89
CA GLN A 100 -12.13 -13.32 -3.09
C GLN A 100 -11.80 -13.17 -1.60
N SER A 101 -10.98 -14.09 -1.05
CA SER A 101 -10.43 -14.08 0.31
C SER A 101 -9.06 -13.40 0.43
N GLY A 102 -8.59 -12.77 -0.64
CA GLY A 102 -7.26 -12.19 -0.71
C GLY A 102 -7.13 -10.83 -0.01
N VAL A 103 -5.91 -10.33 -0.02
CA VAL A 103 -5.46 -9.12 0.65
C VAL A 103 -4.96 -8.11 -0.37
N ILE A 104 -5.29 -6.84 -0.16
CA ILE A 104 -4.72 -5.72 -0.89
C ILE A 104 -3.83 -4.94 0.08
N ALA A 105 -2.58 -4.71 -0.30
CA ALA A 105 -1.58 -4.02 0.51
C ALA A 105 -1.10 -2.76 -0.19
N PHE A 106 -1.28 -1.59 0.40
CA PHE A 106 -0.69 -0.36 -0.09
C PHE A 106 0.69 -0.15 0.54
N LEU A 107 1.65 0.32 -0.25
CA LEU A 107 2.86 0.98 0.25
C LEU A 107 3.33 2.07 -0.71
N GLU A 108 4.18 2.95 -0.22
CA GLU A 108 5.00 3.82 -1.06
C GLU A 108 6.30 3.09 -1.45
N LEU A 109 6.78 3.30 -2.68
CA LEU A 109 7.90 2.56 -3.26
C LEU A 109 9.24 2.74 -2.51
N GLU A 110 9.39 3.76 -1.67
CA GLU A 110 10.55 3.93 -0.80
C GLU A 110 10.58 2.97 0.40
N LYS A 111 9.45 2.33 0.74
CA LYS A 111 9.33 1.42 1.88
C LYS A 111 9.67 -0.03 1.50
N SER A 112 10.72 -0.24 0.71
CA SER A 112 11.14 -1.57 0.22
C SER A 112 11.27 -2.63 1.32
N ASN A 113 11.75 -2.26 2.51
CA ASN A 113 11.86 -3.16 3.66
C ASN A 113 10.52 -3.71 4.15
N PHE A 114 9.39 -3.06 3.84
CA PHE A 114 8.08 -3.60 4.20
C PHE A 114 7.79 -4.92 3.47
N ILE A 115 8.35 -5.15 2.28
CA ILE A 115 8.06 -6.34 1.48
C ILE A 115 8.46 -7.63 2.20
N SER A 116 9.56 -7.64 2.97
CA SER A 116 9.94 -8.81 3.79
C SER A 116 8.96 -9.10 4.93
N HIS A 117 8.13 -8.13 5.31
CA HIS A 117 7.11 -8.26 6.34
C HIS A 117 5.68 -8.38 5.78
N ALA A 118 5.49 -8.24 4.47
CA ALA A 118 4.19 -8.25 3.83
C ALA A 118 3.42 -9.56 4.12
N LYS A 119 4.13 -10.69 4.17
CA LYS A 119 3.58 -12.00 4.55
C LYS A 119 2.97 -11.98 5.95
N THR A 120 3.77 -11.58 6.93
CA THR A 120 3.37 -11.52 8.33
C THR A 120 2.18 -10.60 8.50
N CYS A 121 2.18 -9.44 7.84
CA CYS A 121 1.08 -8.49 7.92
C CYS A 121 -0.19 -8.96 7.20
N ALA A 122 -0.07 -9.74 6.12
CA ALA A 122 -1.23 -10.27 5.40
C ALA A 122 -1.89 -11.46 6.10
N THR A 123 -1.13 -12.20 6.93
CA THR A 123 -1.58 -13.46 7.55
C THR A 123 -2.87 -13.33 8.37
N PRO A 124 -3.03 -12.34 9.27
CA PRO A 124 -4.28 -12.18 10.02
C PRO A 124 -5.49 -11.98 9.09
N ILE A 125 -5.32 -11.27 7.97
CA ILE A 125 -6.41 -11.04 7.02
C ILE A 125 -6.73 -12.31 6.23
N LEU A 126 -5.71 -13.04 5.77
CA LEU A 126 -5.87 -14.33 5.07
C LEU A 126 -6.54 -15.39 5.95
N ARG A 127 -6.33 -15.34 7.27
CA ARG A 127 -6.99 -16.20 8.26
C ARG A 127 -8.36 -15.69 8.71
N ASN A 128 -8.82 -14.57 8.16
CA ASN A 128 -10.07 -13.90 8.55
C ASN A 128 -10.11 -13.52 10.05
N GLU A 129 -8.94 -13.26 10.63
CA GLU A 129 -8.75 -12.74 11.99
C GLU A 129 -8.76 -11.19 12.00
N ALA A 130 -8.48 -10.56 10.86
CA ALA A 130 -8.46 -9.10 10.70
C ALA A 130 -9.10 -8.65 9.39
N ASP A 131 -9.73 -7.47 9.40
CA ASP A 131 -10.19 -6.80 8.18
C ASP A 131 -9.14 -5.85 7.60
N ILE A 132 -8.35 -5.22 8.48
CA ILE A 132 -7.29 -4.27 8.18
C ILE A 132 -6.12 -4.55 9.12
N VAL A 133 -4.90 -4.43 8.59
CA VAL A 133 -3.64 -4.45 9.34
C VAL A 133 -2.85 -3.20 9.00
N ILE A 134 -2.43 -2.46 10.02
CA ILE A 134 -1.55 -1.28 9.90
C ILE A 134 -0.27 -1.55 10.68
N PRO A 135 0.87 -1.78 10.02
CA PRO A 135 2.13 -1.98 10.72
C PRO A 135 2.50 -0.71 11.50
N ARG A 136 3.08 -0.89 12.69
CA ARG A 136 3.55 0.20 13.55
C ARG A 136 5.07 0.28 13.52
N ARG A 137 5.60 1.49 13.36
CA ARG A 137 7.05 1.72 13.52
C ARG A 137 7.46 1.66 14.99
N SER A 138 8.68 1.19 15.21
CA SER A 138 9.35 1.37 16.50
C SER A 138 9.72 2.84 16.67
N ASP A 139 9.26 3.47 17.76
CA ASP A 139 9.45 4.90 18.01
C ASP A 139 10.94 5.32 18.04
N PRO A 140 11.86 4.59 18.72
CA PRO A 140 13.29 4.91 18.66
C PRO A 140 13.85 4.95 17.24
N PHE A 141 13.48 3.98 16.39
CA PHE A 141 13.94 3.95 15.00
C PHE A 141 13.29 5.04 14.17
N PHE A 142 12.01 5.36 14.41
CA PHE A 142 11.33 6.43 13.70
C PHE A 142 12.00 7.79 13.99
N ALA A 143 12.23 8.08 15.27
CA ALA A 143 12.90 9.30 15.70
C ALA A 143 14.32 9.44 15.15
N SER A 144 15.05 8.34 14.97
CA SER A 144 16.46 8.38 14.52
C SER A 144 16.66 8.32 13.00
N THR A 145 15.66 7.87 12.23
CA THR A 145 15.83 7.62 10.77
C THR A 145 15.08 8.59 9.87
N TYR A 146 14.23 9.45 10.43
CA TYR A 146 13.44 10.43 9.68
C TYR A 146 13.89 11.85 10.01
N ALA A 147 13.63 12.79 9.09
CA ALA A 147 13.80 14.21 9.39
C ALA A 147 12.95 14.59 10.60
N LYS A 148 13.48 15.45 11.47
CA LYS A 148 12.85 15.81 12.75
C LYS A 148 11.45 16.39 12.57
N GLU A 149 11.26 17.21 11.54
CA GLU A 149 9.99 17.81 11.16
C GLU A 149 8.98 16.74 10.72
N GLN A 150 9.43 15.74 9.96
CA GLN A 150 8.59 14.63 9.55
C GLN A 150 8.21 13.76 10.75
N TYR A 151 9.15 13.46 11.65
CA TYR A 151 8.87 12.73 12.88
C TYR A 151 7.78 13.41 13.71
N HIS A 152 7.93 14.71 13.98
CA HIS A 152 6.96 15.45 14.78
C HIS A 152 5.60 15.60 14.09
N SER A 153 5.57 15.90 12.80
CA SER A 153 4.30 16.09 12.07
C SER A 153 3.49 14.80 11.97
N GLU A 154 4.11 13.68 11.64
CA GLU A 154 3.43 12.38 11.58
C GLU A 154 3.05 11.85 12.97
N THR A 155 3.89 12.07 13.99
CA THR A 155 3.55 11.73 15.39
C THR A 155 2.31 12.49 15.84
N PHE A 156 2.26 13.80 15.60
CA PHE A 156 1.10 14.62 15.91
C PHE A 156 -0.15 14.17 15.12
N GLY A 157 0.01 13.90 13.82
CA GLY A 157 -1.08 13.39 12.97
C GLY A 157 -1.66 12.08 13.49
N ASN A 158 -0.78 11.13 13.86
CA ASN A 158 -1.20 9.87 14.46
C ASN A 158 -1.92 10.08 15.80
N MET A 159 -1.39 10.94 16.68
CA MET A 159 -2.04 11.26 17.96
C MET A 159 -3.45 11.82 17.75
N TYR A 160 -3.61 12.76 16.81
CA TYR A 160 -4.89 13.36 16.48
C TYR A 160 -5.91 12.33 15.99
N ILE A 161 -5.54 11.49 15.01
CA ILE A 161 -6.47 10.48 14.48
C ILE A 161 -6.81 9.42 15.53
N ASN A 162 -5.83 8.97 16.32
CA ASN A 162 -6.10 8.01 17.39
C ASN A 162 -7.03 8.60 18.46
N ASN A 163 -6.89 9.88 18.79
CA ASN A 163 -7.83 10.55 19.69
C ASN A 163 -9.26 10.57 19.10
N LEU A 164 -9.42 10.94 17.83
CA LEU A 164 -10.72 10.92 17.15
C LEU A 164 -11.36 9.54 17.10
N LEU A 165 -10.55 8.49 16.94
CA LEU A 165 -10.99 7.10 16.90
C LEU A 165 -11.10 6.45 18.28
N ASN A 166 -10.81 7.20 19.35
CA ASN A 166 -10.72 6.70 20.73
C ASN A 166 -9.81 5.46 20.87
N ARG A 167 -8.62 5.53 20.26
CA ARG A 167 -7.60 4.47 20.23
C ARG A 167 -6.41 4.87 21.10
N GLN A 168 -5.99 4.00 22.01
CA GLN A 168 -4.87 4.23 22.94
C GLN A 168 -4.09 2.95 23.23
N GLY A 169 -2.86 3.09 23.73
CA GLY A 169 -2.01 1.96 24.13
C GLY A 169 -1.69 1.03 22.96
N ASP A 170 -1.99 -0.26 23.12
CA ASP A 170 -1.79 -1.27 22.08
C ASP A 170 -2.72 -1.09 20.88
N ALA A 171 -3.82 -0.36 21.06
CA ALA A 171 -4.76 -0.07 19.99
C ALA A 171 -4.36 1.15 19.13
N PHE A 172 -3.19 1.76 19.39
CA PHE A 172 -2.71 2.94 18.68
C PHE A 172 -2.28 2.62 17.24
N LEU A 173 -2.83 3.36 16.27
CA LEU A 173 -2.59 3.21 14.84
C LEU A 173 -1.48 4.17 14.35
N ASP A 174 -0.50 3.64 13.63
CA ASP A 174 0.53 4.43 12.94
C ASP A 174 0.13 4.68 11.48
N ILE A 175 -0.98 5.41 11.29
CA ILE A 175 -1.58 5.63 9.96
C ILE A 175 -0.61 6.36 9.04
N TYR A 176 0.13 7.33 9.56
CA TYR A 176 1.07 8.13 8.78
C TYR A 176 2.35 7.37 8.38
N PHE A 177 2.51 6.10 8.78
CA PHE A 177 3.65 5.30 8.33
C PHE A 177 3.68 5.10 6.80
N GLY A 178 2.52 5.07 6.14
CA GLY A 178 2.42 4.74 4.71
C GLY A 178 1.72 3.40 4.51
N PRO A 179 2.40 2.27 4.80
CA PRO A 179 1.86 0.95 4.51
C PRO A 179 0.61 0.60 5.29
N PHE A 180 -0.35 -0.05 4.62
CA PHE A 180 -1.50 -0.69 5.24
C PHE A 180 -2.00 -1.85 4.37
N LEU A 181 -2.67 -2.81 4.97
CA LEU A 181 -3.28 -3.94 4.28
C LEU A 181 -4.74 -4.06 4.66
N PHE A 182 -5.56 -4.52 3.73
CA PHE A 182 -6.98 -4.74 3.97
C PHE A 182 -7.52 -5.92 3.17
N SER A 183 -8.58 -6.55 3.69
CA SER A 183 -9.28 -7.62 2.99
C SER A 183 -9.89 -7.10 1.69
N ARG A 184 -9.75 -7.84 0.59
CA ARG A 184 -10.32 -7.48 -0.71
C ARG A 184 -11.81 -7.08 -0.63
N LYS A 185 -12.58 -7.70 0.27
CA LYS A 185 -14.01 -7.38 0.46
C LYS A 185 -14.28 -5.91 0.76
N LEU A 186 -13.30 -5.20 1.35
CA LEU A 186 -13.40 -3.76 1.64
C LEU A 186 -13.09 -2.86 0.44
N ALA A 187 -12.57 -3.40 -0.66
CA ALA A 187 -12.29 -2.61 -1.87
C ALA A 187 -13.55 -1.91 -2.40
N THR A 188 -14.72 -2.57 -2.38
CA THR A 188 -15.98 -1.95 -2.81
C THR A 188 -16.34 -0.76 -1.94
N LEU A 189 -16.13 -0.86 -0.62
CA LEU A 189 -16.38 0.26 0.30
C LEU A 189 -15.44 1.43 0.01
N TRP A 190 -14.18 1.14 -0.31
CA TRP A 190 -13.19 2.15 -0.69
C TRP A 190 -13.59 2.87 -1.97
N LEU A 191 -13.98 2.11 -3.00
CA LEU A 191 -14.34 2.65 -4.31
C LEU A 191 -15.65 3.44 -4.28
N ALA A 192 -16.57 3.10 -3.38
CA ALA A 192 -17.84 3.82 -3.18
C ALA A 192 -17.70 5.13 -2.38
N TYR A 193 -16.55 5.42 -1.77
CA TYR A 193 -16.36 6.67 -1.03
C TYR A 193 -16.25 7.86 -1.99
N GLU A 194 -17.18 8.79 -1.98
CA GLU A 194 -17.19 9.95 -2.90
C GLU A 194 -16.39 11.17 -2.39
N GLY A 195 -15.77 11.07 -1.21
CA GLY A 195 -15.02 12.19 -0.64
C GLY A 195 -13.65 12.45 -1.27
N ASN A 196 -12.90 13.36 -0.65
CA ASN A 196 -11.66 13.97 -1.14
C ASN A 196 -10.65 13.00 -1.80
N GLN A 197 -9.93 13.49 -2.81
CA GLN A 197 -8.77 12.86 -3.44
C GLN A 197 -7.53 12.69 -2.53
N ASN A 198 -7.60 13.04 -1.25
CA ASN A 198 -6.55 12.78 -0.27
C ASN A 198 -6.62 11.31 0.21
N PRO A 199 -5.59 10.48 -0.03
CA PRO A 199 -5.56 9.06 0.37
C PRO A 199 -5.88 8.83 1.85
N TRP A 200 -5.40 9.70 2.73
CA TRP A 200 -5.54 9.54 4.18
C TRP A 200 -6.96 9.79 4.63
N LEU A 201 -7.64 10.78 4.05
CA LEU A 201 -9.06 11.02 4.33
C LEU A 201 -9.94 9.87 3.83
N GLN A 202 -9.61 9.30 2.67
CA GLN A 202 -10.29 8.10 2.18
C GLN A 202 -10.12 6.95 3.18
N PHE A 203 -8.90 6.74 3.66
CA PHE A 203 -8.60 5.67 4.61
C PHE A 203 -9.30 5.87 5.96
N ILE A 204 -9.25 7.07 6.53
CA ILE A 204 -9.94 7.41 7.79
C ILE A 204 -11.45 7.18 7.66
N ALA A 205 -12.06 7.61 6.55
CA ALA A 205 -13.49 7.41 6.32
C ALA A 205 -13.87 5.93 6.30
N ILE A 206 -12.96 5.06 5.85
CA ILE A 206 -13.16 3.60 5.86
C ILE A 206 -12.97 3.05 7.26
N LEU A 207 -11.93 3.48 7.98
CA LEU A 207 -11.69 3.08 9.37
C LEU A 207 -12.90 3.38 10.27
N VAL A 208 -13.52 4.55 10.12
CA VAL A 208 -14.73 4.94 10.88
C VAL A 208 -15.93 4.02 10.58
N LYS A 209 -15.99 3.42 9.40
CA LYS A 209 -17.07 2.51 9.01
C LYS A 209 -16.84 1.06 9.45
N LEU A 210 -15.67 0.72 9.96
CA LEU A 210 -15.31 -0.64 10.34
C LEU A 210 -15.49 -0.88 11.83
N LYS A 211 -16.13 -2.01 12.18
CA LYS A 211 -16.36 -2.42 13.57
C LYS A 211 -15.16 -3.15 14.19
N HIS A 212 -14.25 -3.73 13.38
CA HIS A 212 -13.10 -4.51 13.83
C HIS A 212 -11.81 -4.08 13.12
N VAL A 213 -10.81 -3.61 13.87
CA VAL A 213 -9.46 -3.27 13.39
C VAL A 213 -8.49 -4.01 14.31
N TYR A 214 -7.61 -4.83 13.74
CA TYR A 214 -6.64 -5.66 14.46
C TYR A 214 -5.20 -5.19 14.20
N PHE A 215 -4.30 -5.54 15.12
CA PHE A 215 -2.91 -5.05 15.22
C PHE A 215 -1.92 -6.19 15.04
#